data_AF-A0A6U4UAE1-F1
#
_entry.id   AF-A0A6U4UAE1-F1
#
_cell.length_a   1.000
_cell.length_b   1.000
_cell.length_c   1.000
_cell.angle_alpha   90.00
_cell.angle_beta   90.00
_cell.angle_gamma   90.00
#
_symmetry.space_group_name_H-M   'P 1'
#
loop_
_entity.id
_entity.type
_entity.pdbx_description
1 polymer ?
#
loop_
_entity_poly.entity_id
_entity_poly.type
_entity_poly.pdbx_seq_one_letter_code
_entity_poly.pdbx_strand_id
1 'polypeptide(L)'
;GALMMLVARASGSVSLYDPARPKPLKTWSSFSSGRPITRVLWSKTRPAVFFCSDSASKLYFFNILQDQGGPIHTESPSGDAEVAGLCVPDPGVGPRGSAKATLCVAFRSGHVQLHTLAGKFAEQVKNEGEDVRALYGRWSSLAC
;
A
#
# COMPACT_ATOMS: atom_id res chain seq x y z
N GLY A 1 -8.42 5.24 18.81
CA GLY A 1 -8.53 5.08 17.34
C GLY A 1 -8.16 3.66 16.99
N ALA A 2 -8.78 3.07 15.96
CA ALA A 2 -8.40 1.74 15.48
C ALA A 2 -7.01 1.80 14.83
N LEU A 3 -6.09 0.93 15.23
CA LEU A 3 -4.76 0.84 14.63
C LEU A 3 -4.77 -0.29 13.60
N MET A 4 -4.27 0.01 12.40
CA MET A 4 -4.27 -0.91 11.26
C MET A 4 -2.83 -1.18 10.83
N MET A 5 -2.39 -2.44 10.97
CA MET A 5 -1.04 -2.86 10.63
C MET A 5 -1.06 -3.78 9.41
N LEU A 6 -0.29 -3.43 8.38
CA LEU A 6 -0.06 -4.30 7.22
C LEU A 6 1.13 -5.21 7.49
N VAL A 7 0.96 -6.49 7.15
CA VAL A 7 1.99 -7.52 7.28
C VAL A 7 2.17 -8.20 5.93
N ALA A 8 3.36 -8.10 5.37
CA ALA A 8 3.80 -8.85 4.20
C ALA A 8 4.25 -10.26 4.60
N ARG A 9 3.98 -11.26 3.75
CA ARG A 9 4.31 -12.66 4.02
C ARG A 9 5.11 -13.27 2.87
N ALA A 10 5.99 -14.22 3.22
CA ALA A 10 6.77 -15.00 2.26
C ALA A 10 5.89 -15.85 1.32
N SER A 11 4.65 -16.16 1.72
CA SER A 11 3.66 -16.83 0.87
C SER A 11 3.11 -15.95 -0.27
N GLY A 12 3.54 -14.69 -0.37
CA GLY A 12 3.06 -13.75 -1.35
C GLY A 12 1.75 -13.05 -0.99
N SER A 13 1.32 -13.15 0.26
CA SER A 13 0.12 -12.47 0.74
C SER A 13 0.46 -11.22 1.56
N VAL A 14 -0.50 -10.31 1.61
CA VAL A 14 -0.53 -9.18 2.56
C VAL A 14 -1.73 -9.38 3.47
N SER A 15 -1.56 -9.16 4.76
CA SER A 15 -2.64 -9.24 5.74
C SER A 15 -2.72 -7.96 6.55
N LEU A 16 -3.95 -7.52 6.80
CA LEU A 16 -4.28 -6.38 7.64
C LEU A 16 -4.67 -6.89 9.03
N TYR A 17 -4.05 -6.33 10.06
CA TYR A 17 -4.33 -6.67 11.46
C TYR A 17 -4.82 -5.45 12.24
N ASP A 18 -5.74 -5.71 13.15
CA ASP A 18 -5.95 -4.92 14.36
C ASP A 18 -5.06 -5.56 15.45
N PRO A 19 -4.08 -4.85 16.03
CA PRO A 19 -3.23 -5.40 17.09
C PRO A 19 -4.00 -5.91 18.31
N ALA A 20 -5.24 -5.47 18.52
CA ALA A 20 -6.09 -5.97 19.60
C ALA A 20 -6.76 -7.32 19.27
N ARG A 21 -6.54 -7.89 18.09
CA ARG A 21 -7.18 -9.13 17.62
C ARG A 21 -6.16 -10.18 17.18
N PRO A 22 -6.43 -11.47 17.43
CA PRO A 22 -5.50 -12.55 17.08
C PRO A 22 -5.54 -12.94 15.59
N LYS A 23 -6.66 -12.67 14.90
CA LYS A 23 -6.86 -13.02 13.48
C LYS A 23 -6.73 -11.77 12.59
N PRO A 24 -6.26 -11.91 11.34
CA PRO A 24 -6.24 -10.80 10.39
C PRO A 24 -7.66 -10.34 10.09
N LEU A 25 -7.86 -9.04 9.95
CA LEU A 25 -9.10 -8.41 9.49
C LEU A 25 -9.37 -8.76 8.02
N LYS A 26 -8.31 -8.78 7.22
CA LYS A 26 -8.36 -9.05 5.78
C LYS A 26 -7.02 -9.61 5.31
N THR A 27 -7.07 -10.59 4.42
CA THR A 27 -5.88 -11.11 3.73
C THR A 27 -6.10 -11.04 2.22
N TRP A 28 -5.09 -10.52 1.52
CA TRP A 28 -4.97 -10.52 0.06
C TRP A 28 -3.89 -11.54 -0.31
N SER A 29 -4.26 -12.65 -0.98
CA SER A 29 -3.35 -13.78 -1.21
C SER A 29 -3.14 -14.17 -2.67
N SER A 30 -3.98 -13.71 -3.60
CA SER A 30 -3.98 -14.23 -4.98
C SER A 30 -3.27 -13.33 -6.00
N PHE A 31 -2.68 -12.21 -5.58
CA PHE A 31 -2.20 -11.17 -6.51
C PHE A 31 -0.72 -11.31 -6.95
N SER A 32 0.08 -12.06 -6.20
CA SER A 32 1.53 -12.20 -6.42
C SER A 32 1.93 -13.51 -7.08
N SER A 33 0.96 -14.37 -7.43
CA SER A 33 1.23 -15.73 -7.93
C SER A 33 2.18 -16.53 -7.01
N GLY A 34 2.09 -16.31 -5.70
CA GLY A 34 2.91 -16.99 -4.69
C GLY A 34 4.31 -16.38 -4.49
N ARG A 35 4.67 -15.30 -5.19
CA ARG A 35 5.96 -14.62 -5.01
C ARG A 35 6.00 -13.90 -3.67
N PRO A 36 7.04 -14.07 -2.85
CA PRO A 36 7.18 -13.40 -1.55
C PRO A 36 6.99 -11.88 -1.65
N ILE A 37 6.18 -11.30 -0.74
CA ILE A 37 6.09 -9.84 -0.61
C ILE A 37 7.26 -9.35 0.25
N THR A 38 8.06 -8.45 -0.31
CA THR A 38 9.30 -7.98 0.29
C THR A 38 9.13 -6.67 1.04
N ARG A 39 8.21 -5.80 0.61
CA ARG A 39 7.92 -4.51 1.24
C ARG A 39 6.43 -4.25 1.21
N VAL A 40 5.91 -3.58 2.24
CA VAL A 40 4.54 -3.05 2.29
C VAL A 40 4.53 -1.76 3.08
N LEU A 41 3.76 -0.76 2.63
CA LEU A 41 3.61 0.50 3.32
C LEU A 41 2.28 1.18 2.97
N TRP A 42 1.73 1.90 3.95
CA TRP A 42 0.59 2.79 3.74
C TRP A 42 1.00 4.03 2.96
N SER A 43 0.05 4.60 2.21
CA SER A 43 0.15 5.98 1.75
C SER A 43 0.10 6.92 2.96
N LYS A 44 0.87 8.02 2.89
CA LYS A 44 0.86 9.08 3.90
C LYS A 44 -0.24 10.12 3.67
N THR A 45 -0.78 10.21 2.46
CA THR A 45 -1.81 11.21 2.11
C THR A 45 -3.21 10.62 2.03
N ARG A 46 -3.32 9.29 1.87
CA ARG A 46 -4.59 8.59 1.67
C ARG A 46 -4.72 7.35 2.56
N PRO A 47 -5.63 7.32 3.55
CA PRO A 47 -5.75 6.19 4.47
C PRO A 47 -6.29 4.91 3.82
N ALA A 48 -6.93 4.98 2.64
CA ALA A 48 -7.41 3.79 1.93
C ALA A 48 -6.36 3.13 1.03
N VAL A 49 -5.19 3.76 0.85
CA VAL A 49 -4.20 3.37 -0.17
C VAL A 49 -2.95 2.80 0.47
N PHE A 50 -2.47 1.68 -0.06
CA PHE A 50 -1.18 1.11 0.31
C PHE A 50 -0.47 0.51 -0.90
N PHE A 51 0.83 0.30 -0.74
CA PHE A 51 1.72 -0.20 -1.79
C PHE A 51 2.51 -1.40 -1.27
N CYS A 52 2.83 -2.34 -2.14
CA CYS A 52 3.78 -3.39 -1.83
C CYS A 52 4.59 -3.82 -3.06
N SER A 53 5.74 -4.46 -2.81
CA SER A 53 6.57 -5.08 -3.84
C SER A 53 6.77 -6.57 -3.59
N ASP A 54 6.86 -7.37 -4.65
CA ASP A 54 7.27 -8.78 -4.55
C ASP A 54 8.79 -8.98 -4.72
N SER A 55 9.24 -10.23 -4.64
CA SER A 55 10.64 -10.63 -4.85
C SER A 55 11.10 -10.52 -6.31
N ALA A 56 10.20 -10.29 -7.25
CA ALA A 56 10.52 -10.07 -8.66
C ALA A 56 10.43 -8.58 -9.03
N SER A 57 10.47 -7.69 -8.03
CA SER A 57 10.43 -6.24 -8.19
C SER A 57 9.13 -5.70 -8.78
N LYS A 58 8.06 -6.49 -8.80
CA LYS A 58 6.74 -6.03 -9.24
C LYS A 58 6.10 -5.21 -8.13
N LEU A 59 5.57 -4.04 -8.49
CA LEU A 59 4.85 -3.15 -7.59
C LEU A 59 3.35 -3.35 -7.71
N TYR A 60 2.66 -3.32 -6.58
CA TYR A 60 1.22 -3.48 -6.47
C TYR A 60 0.62 -2.33 -5.67
N PHE A 61 -0.47 -1.78 -6.20
CA PHE A 61 -1.12 -0.59 -5.69
C PHE A 61 -2.54 -0.94 -5.28
N PHE A 62 -2.87 -0.75 -4.01
CA PHE A 62 -4.16 -1.07 -3.45
C PHE A 62 -4.92 0.20 -3.10
N ASN A 63 -6.23 0.18 -3.33
CA ASN A 63 -7.17 1.14 -2.76
C ASN A 63 -8.36 0.35 -2.21
N ILE A 64 -8.40 0.19 -0.89
CA ILE A 64 -9.35 -0.71 -0.21
C ILE A 64 -10.80 -0.24 -0.28
N LEU A 65 -11.04 1.04 -0.62
CA LEU A 65 -12.38 1.56 -0.86
C LEU A 65 -12.85 1.33 -2.30
N GLN A 66 -11.91 1.17 -3.24
CA GLN A 66 -12.24 0.90 -4.64
C GLN A 66 -12.36 -0.60 -4.92
N ASP A 67 -11.39 -1.40 -4.47
CA ASP A 67 -11.41 -2.86 -4.62
C ASP A 67 -10.79 -3.52 -3.38
N GLN A 68 -11.55 -4.41 -2.76
CA GLN A 68 -11.14 -5.16 -1.57
C GLN A 68 -10.53 -6.52 -1.92
N GLY A 69 -10.60 -6.96 -3.18
CA GLY A 69 -10.13 -8.25 -3.66
C GLY A 69 -8.64 -8.28 -4.00
N GLY A 70 -8.07 -7.16 -4.47
CA GLY A 70 -6.70 -7.13 -4.94
C GLY A 70 -6.18 -5.74 -5.29
N PRO A 71 -5.01 -5.67 -5.93
CA PRO A 71 -4.43 -4.42 -6.39
C PRO A 71 -5.24 -3.85 -7.56
N ILE A 72 -5.46 -2.53 -7.54
CA ILE A 72 -6.13 -1.80 -8.63
C ILE A 72 -5.16 -1.32 -9.71
N HIS A 73 -3.86 -1.49 -9.47
CA HIS A 73 -2.81 -1.25 -10.45
C HIS A 73 -1.57 -2.07 -10.10
N THR A 74 -0.81 -2.44 -11.13
CA THR A 74 0.41 -3.19 -11.00
C THR A 74 1.38 -2.70 -12.06
N GLU A 75 2.62 -2.50 -11.69
CA GLU A 75 3.68 -2.08 -12.61
C GLU A 75 4.98 -2.82 -12.29
N SER A 76 5.82 -2.95 -13.30
CA SER A 76 7.22 -3.33 -13.12
C SER A 76 8.05 -2.07 -13.36
N PRO A 77 8.86 -1.62 -12.38
CA PRO A 77 9.74 -0.48 -12.58
C PRO A 77 10.67 -0.74 -13.76
N SER A 78 11.09 0.33 -14.44
CA SER A 78 11.96 0.22 -15.60
C SER A 78 13.40 -0.09 -15.17
N GLY A 79 14.02 -1.06 -15.85
CA GLY A 79 15.39 -1.51 -15.61
C GLY A 79 15.47 -2.85 -14.88
N ASP A 80 16.48 -3.65 -15.19
CA ASP A 80 16.72 -4.99 -14.62
C ASP A 80 17.25 -4.96 -13.17
N ALA A 81 16.90 -3.95 -12.39
CA ALA A 81 17.41 -3.79 -11.03
C ALA A 81 16.39 -4.30 -10.01
N GLU A 82 16.88 -5.08 -9.03
CA GLU A 82 16.05 -5.57 -7.92
C GLU A 82 15.64 -4.43 -6.99
N VAL A 83 14.34 -4.33 -6.67
CA VAL A 83 13.82 -3.37 -5.69
C VAL A 83 14.33 -3.75 -4.30
N ALA A 84 15.11 -2.84 -3.69
CA ALA A 84 15.65 -2.96 -2.35
C ALA A 84 14.76 -2.29 -1.29
N GLY A 85 13.99 -1.28 -1.67
CA GLY A 85 13.19 -0.50 -0.73
C GLY A 85 12.08 0.32 -1.37
N LEU A 86 11.07 0.62 -0.55
CA LEU A 86 9.96 1.51 -0.87
C LEU A 86 9.83 2.55 0.23
N CYS A 87 9.52 3.79 -0.16
CA CYS A 87 9.25 4.87 0.79
C CYS A 87 8.21 5.83 0.21
N VAL A 88 7.28 6.29 1.05
CA VAL A 88 6.42 7.44 0.74
C VAL A 88 7.01 8.63 1.49
N PRO A 89 7.60 9.62 0.80
CA PRO A 89 8.09 10.83 1.44
C PRO A 89 6.97 11.54 2.18
N ASP A 90 7.31 12.27 3.24
CA ASP A 90 6.34 13.21 3.80
C ASP A 90 5.95 14.23 2.73
N PRO A 91 4.66 14.59 2.63
CA PRO A 91 4.24 15.62 1.70
C PRO A 91 5.02 16.90 2.05
N GLY A 92 5.92 17.30 1.16
CA GLY A 92 6.78 18.46 1.40
C GLY A 92 5.93 19.71 1.59
N VAL A 93 6.34 20.59 2.49
CA VAL A 93 5.88 21.99 2.51
C VAL A 93 6.54 22.70 1.34
N GLY A 94 6.11 22.37 0.12
CA GLY A 94 6.49 23.15 -1.06
C GLY A 94 5.92 24.56 -0.91
N PRO A 95 6.60 25.60 -1.44
CA PRO A 95 6.03 26.93 -1.46
C PRO A 95 4.71 26.85 -2.25
N ARG A 96 3.58 27.03 -1.55
CA ARG A 96 2.19 26.94 -2.06
C ARG A 96 1.56 25.55 -2.17
N GLY A 97 1.89 24.59 -1.29
CA GLY A 97 1.06 23.38 -1.09
C GLY A 97 0.91 22.47 -2.33
N SER A 98 1.85 22.54 -3.27
CA SER A 98 1.80 21.87 -4.59
C SER A 98 2.63 20.58 -4.66
N ALA A 99 3.12 20.06 -3.52
CA ALA A 99 3.90 18.84 -3.51
C ALA A 99 3.02 17.65 -3.94
N LYS A 100 3.24 17.15 -5.15
CA LYS A 100 2.56 15.96 -5.66
C LYS A 100 2.91 14.76 -4.77
N ALA A 101 1.93 13.91 -4.48
CA ALA A 101 2.19 12.67 -3.75
C ALA A 101 3.11 11.76 -4.58
N THR A 102 4.11 11.18 -3.94
CA THR A 102 5.12 10.36 -4.61
C THR A 102 5.39 9.05 -3.89
N LEU A 103 5.86 8.06 -4.65
CA LEU A 103 6.42 6.81 -4.15
C LEU A 103 7.88 6.73 -4.62
N CYS A 104 8.80 6.62 -3.66
CA CYS A 104 10.21 6.36 -3.94
C CYS A 104 10.45 4.85 -4.00
N VAL A 105 11.13 4.42 -5.06
CA VAL A 105 11.54 3.03 -5.29
C VAL A 105 13.06 3.01 -5.34
N ALA A 106 13.68 2.36 -4.36
CA ALA A 106 15.13 2.20 -4.28
C ALA A 106 15.53 0.82 -4.80
N PHE A 107 16.57 0.78 -5.62
CA PHE A 107 17.08 -0.45 -6.23
C PHE A 107 18.40 -0.89 -5.60
N ARG A 108 18.71 -2.19 -5.67
CA ARG A 108 20.01 -2.72 -5.19
C ARG A 108 21.22 -2.15 -5.92
N SER A 109 21.02 -1.67 -7.15
CA SER A 109 22.04 -0.96 -7.92
C SER A 109 22.42 0.40 -7.31
N GLY A 110 21.68 0.89 -6.32
CA GLY A 110 21.85 2.23 -5.73
C GLY A 110 21.03 3.31 -6.43
N HIS A 111 20.39 2.99 -7.56
CA HIS A 111 19.46 3.92 -8.22
C HIS A 111 18.18 4.09 -7.40
N VAL A 112 17.56 5.27 -7.54
CA VAL A 112 16.26 5.59 -6.95
C VAL A 112 15.36 6.17 -8.04
N GLN A 113 14.16 5.63 -8.18
CA GLN A 113 13.10 6.18 -9.02
C GLN A 113 12.05 6.86 -8.16
N LEU A 114 11.55 8.01 -8.63
CA LEU A 114 10.47 8.76 -7.99
C LEU A 114 9.21 8.68 -8.85
N HIS A 115 8.21 7.97 -8.38
CA HIS A 115 6.94 7.80 -9.06
C HIS A 115 5.99 8.88 -8.59
N THR A 116 5.51 9.72 -9.52
CA THR A 116 4.43 10.67 -9.22
C THR A 116 3.10 9.92 -9.24
N LEU A 117 2.36 9.95 -8.13
CA LEU A 117 1.13 9.20 -7.99
C LEU A 117 -0.03 9.87 -8.75
N ALA A 118 -0.79 9.07 -9.50
CA ALA A 118 -2.04 9.53 -10.12
C ALA A 118 -3.09 9.89 -9.06
N GLY A 119 -4.07 10.73 -9.40
CA GLY A 119 -5.09 11.25 -8.48
C GLY A 119 -5.78 10.18 -7.62
N LYS A 120 -6.11 9.02 -8.21
CA LYS A 120 -6.72 7.88 -7.50
C LYS A 120 -5.88 7.29 -6.35
N PHE A 121 -4.58 7.60 -6.30
CA PHE A 121 -3.65 7.23 -5.24
C PHE A 121 -3.17 8.41 -4.40
N ALA A 122 -3.36 9.64 -4.89
CA ALA A 122 -2.77 10.86 -4.33
C ALA A 122 -3.80 11.78 -3.65
N GLU A 123 -4.95 11.98 -4.29
CA GLU A 123 -5.94 12.98 -3.91
C GLU A 123 -6.87 12.46 -2.82
N GLN A 124 -7.00 13.24 -1.74
CA GLN A 124 -7.92 12.92 -0.66
C GLN A 124 -9.37 12.88 -1.16
N VAL A 125 -10.10 11.84 -0.77
CA VAL A 125 -11.52 11.73 -1.07
C VAL A 125 -12.31 12.24 0.14
N LYS A 126 -13.43 12.91 -0.14
CA LYS A 126 -14.34 13.38 0.91
C LYS A 126 -14.80 12.20 1.76
N ASN A 127 -14.79 12.37 3.09
CA ASN A 127 -15.18 11.36 4.07
C ASN A 127 -14.38 10.05 4.05
N GLU A 128 -13.23 9.99 3.37
CA GLU A 128 -12.44 8.76 3.20
C GLU A 128 -12.09 8.08 4.54
N GLY A 129 -11.79 8.87 5.58
CA GLY A 129 -11.51 8.34 6.91
C GLY A 129 -12.71 7.67 7.58
N GLU A 130 -13.93 8.18 7.34
CA GLU A 130 -15.17 7.57 7.85
C GLU A 130 -15.50 6.29 7.08
N ASP A 131 -15.32 6.31 5.76
CA ASP A 131 -15.53 5.14 4.90
C ASP A 131 -14.57 4.00 5.25
N VAL A 132 -13.29 4.31 5.49
CA VAL A 132 -12.28 3.35 5.96
C VAL A 132 -12.67 2.81 7.34
N ARG A 133 -13.18 3.65 8.24
CA ARG A 133 -13.64 3.21 9.56
C ARG A 133 -14.88 2.30 9.48
N ALA A 134 -15.82 2.59 8.59
CA ALA A 134 -16.97 1.74 8.35
C ALA A 134 -16.54 0.39 7.74
N LEU A 135 -15.60 0.41 6.80
CA LEU A 135 -15.02 -0.81 6.23
C LEU A 135 -14.31 -1.66 7.28
N TYR A 136 -13.52 -1.02 8.14
CA TYR A 136 -12.90 -1.66 9.30
C TYR A 136 -13.93 -2.34 10.19
N GLY A 137 -15.05 -1.67 10.51
CA GLY A 137 -16.13 -2.23 11.32
C GLY A 137 -16.69 -3.53 10.73
N ARG A 138 -16.86 -3.59 9.41
CA ARG A 138 -17.32 -4.80 8.69
C ARG A 138 -16.31 -5.93 8.73
N TRP A 139 -15.03 -5.66 8.49
CA TRP A 139 -14.00 -6.70 8.58
C TRP A 139 -13.83 -7.22 10.00
N SER A 140 -13.88 -6.30 10.97
CA SER A 140 -13.83 -6.61 12.39
C SER A 140 -14.96 -7.55 12.83
N SER A 141 -16.19 -7.35 12.34
CA SER A 141 -17.32 -8.25 12.64
C SER A 141 -17.19 -9.63 11.99
N LEU A 142 -16.52 -9.74 10.85
CA LEU A 142 -16.32 -11.00 10.12
C LEU A 142 -15.12 -11.81 10.63
N ALA A 143 -14.18 -11.16 11.32
CA ALA A 143 -12.95 -11.77 11.83
C ALA A 143 -13.11 -12.42 13.22
N CYS A 144 -14.30 -12.35 13.84
CA CYS A 144 -14.61 -13.04 15.09
C CYS A 144 -14.66 -14.56 14.88
#